data_AF-A0A4Q5QGA8-F1
#
_entry.id   AF-A0A4Q5QGA8-F1
#
_cell.length_a   1.000
_cell.length_b   1.000
_cell.length_c   1.000
_cell.angle_alpha   90.00
_cell.angle_beta   90.00
_cell.angle_gamma   90.00
#
_symmetry.space_group_name_H-M   'P 1'
#
loop_
_entity.id
_entity.type
_entity.pdbx_description
1 polymer ?
#
loop_
_entity_poly.entity_id
_entity_poly.type
_entity_poly.pdbx_seq_one_letter_code
_entity_poly.pdbx_strand_id
1 'polypeptide(L)'
;MTWKPRNLRELGRMIVGDAEHFHYRSSKYITEFFEDCDLEFVHQGETRPAWAAERVEEVLAMPKASATTMPDAFVRIIRRLLDRGEVVNDDAERSLALAALNITLAREGWEAFYDDHGTAQIKHIATNTVAQMANPHRPFTPSEMERRDQLVAYLGRCSEDELIEDILLPLFRQLGFHRITAAGHKDKALEYGKDVWMKYTLPTLHVLYFGIQAKKGKLDSSGVST
;
A
#
# COMPACT_ATOMS: atom_id res chain seq x y z
N MET A 1 20.58 6.51 6.19
CA MET A 1 21.31 5.54 7.02
C MET A 1 21.75 4.46 6.07
N THR A 2 23.03 4.10 6.09
CA THR A 2 23.57 3.12 5.13
C THR A 2 23.94 1.88 5.91
N TRP A 3 23.19 0.81 5.69
CA TRP A 3 23.43 -0.48 6.36
C TRP A 3 24.68 -1.13 5.79
N LYS A 4 25.34 -1.96 6.60
CA LYS A 4 26.51 -2.69 6.13
C LYS A 4 26.09 -3.74 5.09
N PRO A 5 26.84 -3.91 3.98
CA PRO A 5 26.49 -4.90 2.94
C PRO A 5 26.37 -6.34 3.45
N ARG A 6 27.06 -6.69 4.54
CA ARG A 6 26.88 -7.99 5.21
C ARG A 6 25.46 -8.14 5.78
N ASN A 7 24.95 -7.13 6.47
CA ASN A 7 23.64 -7.19 7.12
C ASN A 7 22.52 -7.18 6.09
N LEU A 8 22.67 -6.43 4.99
CA LEU A 8 21.76 -6.49 3.84
C LEU A 8 21.69 -7.89 3.22
N ARG A 9 22.84 -8.56 3.03
CA ARG A 9 22.87 -9.95 2.52
C ARG A 9 22.23 -10.95 3.49
N GLU A 10 22.45 -10.79 4.80
CA GLU A 10 21.79 -11.62 5.81
C GLU A 10 20.26 -11.45 5.77
N LEU A 11 19.76 -10.21 5.70
CA LEU A 11 18.33 -9.94 5.49
C LEU A 11 17.80 -10.52 4.17
N GLY A 12 18.54 -10.35 3.07
CA GLY A 12 18.18 -10.92 1.78
C GLY A 12 17.98 -12.43 1.85
N ARG A 13 18.84 -13.15 2.58
CA ARG A 13 18.67 -14.59 2.82
C ARG A 13 17.42 -14.92 3.61
N MET A 14 17.08 -14.14 4.65
CA MET A 14 15.84 -14.34 5.42
C MET A 14 14.60 -14.10 4.56
N ILE A 15 14.58 -13.03 3.76
CA ILE A 15 13.47 -12.69 2.87
C ILE A 15 13.19 -13.81 1.86
N VAL A 16 14.23 -14.36 1.24
CA VAL A 16 14.06 -15.43 0.24
C VAL A 16 13.95 -16.82 0.86
N GLY A 17 14.08 -16.94 2.18
CA GLY A 17 14.00 -18.21 2.92
C GLY A 17 15.22 -19.12 2.78
N ASP A 18 16.39 -18.55 2.49
CA ASP A 18 17.68 -19.25 2.47
C ASP A 18 18.39 -19.16 3.85
N ALA A 19 17.63 -18.86 4.90
CA ALA A 19 18.04 -18.82 6.30
C ALA A 19 17.10 -19.68 7.16
N GLU A 20 17.60 -20.18 8.28
CA GLU A 20 16.81 -21.02 9.21
C GLU A 20 15.58 -20.27 9.73
N HIS A 21 14.48 -21.00 9.94
CA HIS A 21 13.19 -20.48 10.42
C HIS A 21 12.43 -19.56 9.44
N PHE A 22 12.92 -19.40 8.21
CA PHE A 22 12.23 -18.63 7.16
C PHE A 22 11.74 -19.53 6.03
N HIS A 23 10.54 -19.25 5.52
CA HIS A 23 9.93 -20.04 4.46
C HIS A 23 10.67 -19.80 3.14
N TYR A 24 11.07 -20.87 2.47
CA TYR A 24 11.73 -20.82 1.17
C TYR A 24 10.81 -20.16 0.12
N ARG A 25 11.29 -19.09 -0.54
CA ARG A 25 10.54 -18.38 -1.59
C ARG A 25 11.23 -18.54 -2.94
N SER A 26 10.53 -19.15 -3.89
CA SER A 26 10.95 -19.19 -5.30
C SER A 26 10.78 -17.81 -5.96
N SER A 27 11.23 -17.63 -7.21
CA SER A 27 11.10 -16.36 -7.95
C SER A 27 9.69 -15.76 -7.89
N LYS A 28 8.66 -16.59 -8.10
CA LYS A 28 7.25 -16.19 -8.02
C LYS A 28 6.88 -15.70 -6.62
N TYR A 29 7.23 -16.48 -5.60
CA TYR A 29 6.89 -16.18 -4.20
C TYR A 29 7.69 -15.01 -3.62
N ILE A 30 8.87 -14.71 -4.17
CA ILE A 30 9.60 -13.49 -3.82
C ILE A 30 8.86 -12.27 -4.35
N THR A 31 8.41 -12.30 -5.60
CA THR A 31 7.59 -11.21 -6.18
C THR A 31 6.32 -11.00 -5.36
N GLU A 32 5.58 -12.08 -5.05
CA GLU A 32 4.36 -12.01 -4.23
C GLU A 32 4.65 -11.45 -2.81
N PHE A 33 5.78 -11.82 -2.19
CA PHE A 33 6.18 -11.29 -0.89
C PHE A 33 6.36 -9.76 -0.92
N PHE A 34 6.99 -9.22 -1.97
CA PHE A 34 7.16 -7.78 -2.10
C PHE A 34 5.84 -7.08 -2.47
N GLU A 35 5.00 -7.71 -3.28
CA GLU A 35 3.65 -7.22 -3.60
C GLU A 35 2.78 -7.08 -2.34
N ASP A 36 2.78 -8.09 -1.46
CA ASP A 36 2.12 -8.05 -0.14
C ASP A 36 2.65 -6.90 0.76
N CYS A 37 3.84 -6.39 0.48
CA CYS A 37 4.45 -5.25 1.17
C CYS A 37 4.18 -3.90 0.45
N ASP A 38 3.28 -3.85 -0.52
CA ASP A 38 3.05 -2.72 -1.45
C ASP A 38 4.30 -2.30 -2.23
N LEU A 39 5.12 -3.27 -2.65
CA LEU A 39 6.35 -3.04 -3.41
C LEU A 39 6.31 -3.82 -4.72
N GLU A 40 6.32 -3.11 -5.84
CA GLU A 40 6.21 -3.70 -7.19
C GLU A 40 7.56 -4.22 -7.72
N PHE A 41 8.31 -4.90 -6.87
CA PHE A 41 9.57 -5.52 -7.26
C PHE A 41 9.33 -6.90 -7.86
N VAL A 42 9.77 -7.10 -9.11
CA VAL A 42 9.62 -8.36 -9.83
C VAL A 42 10.96 -9.04 -9.97
N HIS A 43 11.10 -10.24 -9.40
CA HIS A 43 12.31 -11.06 -9.56
C HIS A 43 12.32 -11.74 -10.93
N GLN A 44 13.40 -11.60 -11.70
CA GLN A 44 13.53 -12.07 -13.09
C GLN A 44 14.66 -13.08 -13.32
N GLY A 45 15.03 -13.82 -12.27
CA GLY A 45 16.02 -14.91 -12.37
C GLY A 45 17.43 -14.52 -11.93
N GLU A 46 17.57 -13.36 -11.30
CA GLU A 46 18.79 -12.97 -10.59
C GLU A 46 19.07 -13.91 -9.40
N THR A 47 20.22 -13.71 -8.76
CA THR A 47 20.55 -14.47 -7.54
C THR A 47 19.67 -14.01 -6.39
N ARG A 48 18.67 -14.83 -6.01
CA ARG A 48 17.60 -14.49 -5.05
C ARG A 48 18.07 -13.69 -3.82
N PRO A 49 19.04 -14.16 -2.99
CA PRO A 49 19.43 -13.42 -1.80
C PRO A 49 20.12 -12.08 -2.10
N ALA A 50 20.89 -12.01 -3.18
CA ALA A 50 21.58 -10.78 -3.58
C ALA A 50 20.58 -9.75 -4.09
N TRP A 51 19.64 -10.18 -4.94
CA TRP A 51 18.56 -9.35 -5.46
C TRP A 51 17.68 -8.80 -4.32
N ALA A 52 17.30 -9.65 -3.36
CA ALA A 52 16.50 -9.21 -2.22
C ALA A 52 17.27 -8.19 -1.34
N ALA A 53 18.58 -8.37 -1.17
CA ALA A 53 19.42 -7.42 -0.43
C ALA A 53 19.47 -6.04 -1.11
N GLU A 54 19.56 -5.99 -2.44
CA GLU A 54 19.50 -4.74 -3.22
C GLU A 54 18.13 -4.06 -3.08
N ARG A 55 17.02 -4.81 -3.19
CA ARG A 55 15.67 -4.25 -3.00
C ARG A 55 15.47 -3.71 -1.58
N VAL A 56 16.04 -4.37 -0.56
CA VAL A 56 16.02 -3.84 0.82
C VAL A 56 16.83 -2.55 0.92
N GLU A 57 17.99 -2.46 0.27
CA GLU A 57 18.78 -1.22 0.24
C GLU A 57 18.00 -0.06 -0.39
N GLU A 58 17.30 -0.30 -1.50
CA GLU A 58 16.39 0.67 -2.12
C GLU A 58 15.27 1.10 -1.17
N VAL A 59 14.65 0.15 -0.48
CA VAL A 59 13.59 0.43 0.51
C VAL A 59 14.12 1.27 1.67
N LEU A 60 15.33 1.01 2.17
CA LEU A 60 15.95 1.80 3.24
C LEU A 60 16.30 3.23 2.82
N ALA A 61 16.45 3.47 1.51
CA ALA A 61 16.68 4.78 0.93
C ALA A 61 15.39 5.58 0.67
N MET A 62 14.21 4.96 0.80
CA MET A 62 12.92 5.62 0.61
C MET A 62 12.68 6.77 1.62
N PRO A 63 11.78 7.73 1.29
CA PRO A 63 11.40 8.80 2.20
C PRO A 63 10.97 8.29 3.58
N LYS A 64 11.40 9.00 4.62
CA LYS A 64 11.13 8.66 6.01
C LYS A 64 10.66 9.90 6.78
N ALA A 65 9.77 9.69 7.74
CA ALA A 65 9.18 10.77 8.54
C ALA A 65 10.24 11.56 9.35
N SER A 66 11.30 10.89 9.80
CA SER A 66 12.42 11.50 10.52
C SER A 66 13.74 10.78 10.27
N ALA A 67 14.85 11.41 10.64
CA ALA A 67 16.18 10.81 10.54
C ALA A 67 16.32 9.50 11.35
N THR A 68 15.56 9.38 12.44
CA THR A 68 15.61 8.28 13.42
C THR A 68 14.51 7.24 13.24
N THR A 69 13.72 7.30 12.16
CA THR A 69 12.64 6.34 11.87
C THR A 69 12.97 5.50 10.63
N MET A 70 12.49 4.26 10.60
CA MET A 70 12.53 3.42 9.41
C MET A 70 11.46 3.87 8.40
N PRO A 71 11.69 3.67 7.09
CA PRO A 71 10.64 3.81 6.09
C PRO A 71 9.49 2.84 6.34
N ASP A 72 8.24 3.28 6.10
CA ASP A 72 7.05 2.45 6.31
C ASP A 72 7.09 1.15 5.50
N ALA A 73 7.66 1.20 4.28
CA ALA A 73 7.87 0.04 3.43
C ALA A 73 8.75 -1.02 4.12
N PHE A 74 9.80 -0.60 4.83
CA PHE A 74 10.62 -1.52 5.59
C PHE A 74 9.85 -2.13 6.77
N VAL A 75 9.02 -1.35 7.45
CA VAL A 75 8.17 -1.86 8.54
C VAL A 75 7.20 -2.94 8.01
N ARG A 76 6.62 -2.75 6.82
CA ARG A 76 5.80 -3.78 6.16
C ARG A 76 6.58 -5.05 5.83
N ILE A 77 7.82 -4.93 5.32
CA ILE A 77 8.70 -6.09 5.10
C ILE A 77 8.90 -6.86 6.41
N ILE A 78 9.21 -6.19 7.52
CA ILE A 78 9.42 -6.88 8.82
C ILE A 78 8.14 -7.56 9.29
N ARG A 79 6.98 -6.90 9.14
CA ARG A 79 5.66 -7.49 9.46
C ARG A 79 5.36 -8.74 8.66
N ARG A 80 5.49 -8.67 7.34
CA ARG A 80 5.26 -9.82 6.47
C ARG A 80 6.27 -10.92 6.73
N LEU A 81 7.53 -10.56 6.94
CA LEU A 81 8.59 -11.52 7.20
C LEU A 81 8.36 -12.31 8.49
N LEU A 82 7.76 -11.69 9.52
CA LEU A 82 7.44 -12.26 10.82
C LEU A 82 5.95 -12.65 10.99
N ASP A 83 5.20 -12.76 9.90
CA ASP A 83 3.79 -13.14 9.96
C ASP A 83 3.62 -14.52 10.62
N ARG A 84 2.70 -14.61 11.58
CA ARG A 84 2.38 -15.86 12.29
C ARG A 84 1.74 -16.91 11.39
N GLY A 85 1.17 -16.52 10.24
CA GLY A 85 0.70 -17.45 9.23
C GLY A 85 1.82 -18.18 8.48
N GLU A 86 3.06 -17.68 8.53
CA GLU A 86 4.24 -18.23 7.84
C GLU A 86 5.03 -19.17 8.76
N VAL A 87 4.34 -20.02 9.53
CA VAL A 87 5.02 -21.00 10.42
C VAL A 87 5.89 -21.93 9.59
N VAL A 88 7.14 -22.09 10.03
CA VAL A 88 8.08 -23.05 9.43
C VAL A 88 8.70 -23.85 10.56
N ASN A 89 8.72 -25.18 10.40
CA ASN A 89 9.15 -26.13 11.44
C ASN A 89 8.28 -25.99 12.71
N ASP A 90 8.81 -26.41 13.86
CA ASP A 90 8.16 -26.31 15.18
C ASP A 90 8.20 -24.89 15.78
N ASP A 91 8.34 -23.83 14.97
CA ASP A 91 8.34 -22.43 15.42
C ASP A 91 6.96 -21.78 15.28
N ALA A 92 5.95 -22.36 15.94
CA ALA A 92 4.56 -21.92 15.85
C ALA A 92 4.36 -20.44 16.23
N GLU A 93 5.11 -19.96 17.22
CA GLU A 93 5.07 -18.55 17.67
C GLU A 93 6.06 -17.66 16.91
N ARG A 94 6.76 -18.19 15.89
CA ARG A 94 7.75 -17.46 15.07
C ARG A 94 8.84 -16.78 15.92
N SER A 95 9.13 -17.39 17.06
CA SER A 95 10.06 -16.90 18.08
C SER A 95 11.52 -17.12 17.68
N LEU A 96 11.82 -18.23 16.99
CA LEU A 96 13.15 -18.55 16.47
C LEU A 96 13.46 -17.65 15.28
N ALA A 97 12.48 -17.43 14.39
CA ALA A 97 12.60 -16.47 13.30
C ALA A 97 12.84 -15.04 13.80
N LEU A 98 12.12 -14.62 14.84
CA LEU A 98 12.31 -13.33 15.50
C LEU A 98 13.73 -13.19 16.08
N ALA A 99 14.20 -14.22 16.80
CA ALA A 99 15.55 -14.22 17.37
C ALA A 99 16.63 -14.15 16.28
N ALA A 100 16.48 -14.92 15.20
CA ALA A 100 17.39 -14.91 14.06
C ALA A 100 17.45 -13.53 13.39
N LEU A 101 16.29 -12.90 13.17
CA LEU A 101 16.20 -11.56 12.59
C LEU A 101 16.88 -10.50 13.47
N ASN A 102 16.66 -10.56 14.79
CA ASN A 102 17.20 -9.58 15.72
C ASN A 102 18.73 -9.60 15.82
N ILE A 103 19.39 -10.72 15.52
CA ILE A 103 20.86 -10.77 15.40
C ILE A 103 21.37 -9.79 14.34
N THR A 104 20.67 -9.70 13.20
CA THR A 104 21.03 -8.80 12.10
C THR A 104 20.59 -7.36 12.40
N LEU A 105 19.36 -7.15 12.89
CA LEU A 105 18.82 -5.82 13.21
C LEU A 105 19.63 -5.10 14.31
N ALA A 106 20.05 -5.83 15.35
CA ALA A 106 20.76 -5.24 16.48
C ALA A 106 22.11 -4.62 16.08
N ARG A 107 22.76 -5.15 15.04
CA ARG A 107 24.01 -4.61 14.49
C ARG A 107 23.84 -3.26 13.81
N GLU A 108 22.60 -2.92 13.45
CA GLU A 108 22.20 -1.65 12.84
C GLU A 108 21.43 -0.76 13.83
N GLY A 109 21.33 -1.15 15.11
CA GLY A 109 20.69 -0.38 16.18
C GLY A 109 19.17 -0.57 16.29
N TRP A 110 18.62 -1.63 15.70
CA TRP A 110 17.18 -1.91 15.68
C TRP A 110 16.84 -3.24 16.33
N GLU A 111 15.63 -3.34 16.85
CA GLU A 111 15.07 -4.56 17.43
C GLU A 111 13.62 -4.72 16.97
N ALA A 112 13.26 -5.90 16.50
CA ALA A 112 11.89 -6.32 16.24
C ALA A 112 11.30 -7.03 17.47
N PHE A 113 9.99 -6.91 17.65
CA PHE A 113 9.23 -7.56 18.71
C PHE A 113 7.77 -7.75 18.29
N TYR A 114 7.03 -8.65 18.93
CA TYR A 114 5.57 -8.74 18.75
C TYR A 114 4.86 -7.82 19.74
N ASP A 115 3.86 -7.07 19.27
CA ASP A 115 2.94 -6.34 20.14
C ASP A 115 1.89 -7.25 20.78
N ASP A 116 0.99 -6.67 21.59
CA ASP A 116 -0.07 -7.37 22.31
C ASP A 116 -1.06 -8.09 21.36
N HIS A 117 -1.08 -7.73 20.07
CA HIS A 117 -1.91 -8.35 19.04
C HIS A 117 -1.14 -9.40 18.23
N GLY A 118 0.11 -9.69 18.59
CA GLY A 118 0.96 -10.64 17.87
C GLY A 118 1.48 -10.11 16.53
N THR A 119 1.38 -8.79 16.29
CA THR A 119 1.91 -8.15 15.08
C THR A 119 3.36 -7.71 15.30
N ALA A 120 4.24 -7.99 14.34
CA ALA A 120 5.63 -7.56 14.47
C ALA A 120 5.76 -6.03 14.35
N GLN A 121 6.50 -5.46 15.28
CA GLN A 121 6.90 -4.05 15.33
C GLN A 121 8.42 -3.98 15.36
N ILE A 122 8.97 -2.82 14.99
CA ILE A 122 10.41 -2.56 15.05
C ILE A 122 10.65 -1.27 15.83
N LYS A 123 11.69 -1.23 16.65
CA LYS A 123 12.07 -0.07 17.45
C LYS A 123 13.56 0.18 17.41
N HIS A 124 13.95 1.43 17.61
CA HIS A 124 15.34 1.80 17.75
C HIS A 124 15.83 1.48 19.17
N ILE A 125 16.94 0.74 19.29
CA ILE A 125 17.42 0.21 20.58
C ILE A 125 17.79 1.34 21.55
N ALA A 126 18.52 2.36 21.09
CA ALA A 126 19.08 3.38 21.98
C ALA A 126 18.01 4.35 22.52
N THR A 127 16.94 4.60 21.76
CA THR A 127 15.88 5.55 22.13
C THR A 127 14.57 4.89 22.54
N ASN A 128 14.49 3.55 22.40
CA ASN A 128 13.27 2.75 22.58
C ASN A 128 12.08 3.27 21.74
N THR A 129 12.36 4.01 20.67
CA THR A 129 11.33 4.61 19.81
C THR A 129 10.83 3.56 18.85
N VAL A 130 9.55 3.19 18.97
CA VAL A 130 8.89 2.28 18.03
C VAL A 130 8.72 3.00 16.70
N ALA A 131 9.12 2.34 15.60
CA ALA A 131 8.83 2.80 14.26
C ALA A 131 7.31 2.70 14.05
N GLN A 132 6.64 3.84 14.20
CA GLN A 132 5.24 3.95 13.85
C GLN A 132 5.14 4.07 12.35
N MET A 133 4.32 3.24 11.71
CA MET A 133 3.92 3.51 10.34
C MET A 133 3.20 4.84 10.33
N ALA A 134 3.69 5.79 9.55
CA ALA A 134 3.05 7.09 9.46
C ALA A 134 1.63 6.91 8.90
N ASN A 135 0.69 7.58 9.56
CA ASN A 135 -0.56 8.17 9.07
C ASN A 135 -0.92 7.84 7.59
N PRO A 136 -2.19 7.53 7.23
CA PRO A 136 -2.66 7.34 5.83
C PRO A 136 -2.19 8.36 4.77
N HIS A 137 -1.58 9.48 5.19
CA HIS A 137 -0.84 10.44 4.37
C HIS A 137 0.65 10.09 4.16
N ARG A 138 1.05 8.81 4.09
CA ARG A 138 2.45 8.46 3.80
C ARG A 138 2.88 9.01 2.43
N PRO A 139 4.18 9.33 2.22
CA PRO A 139 4.69 9.63 0.90
C PRO A 139 4.47 8.46 -0.07
N PHE A 140 4.07 8.76 -1.31
CA PHE A 140 3.89 7.75 -2.36
C PHE A 140 5.21 7.07 -2.72
N THR A 141 5.15 5.77 -3.07
CA THR A 141 6.27 5.06 -3.72
C THR A 141 6.55 5.64 -5.10
N PRO A 142 7.71 5.35 -5.72
CA PRO A 142 8.00 5.81 -7.08
C PRO A 142 6.94 5.40 -8.11
N SER A 143 6.41 4.18 -8.01
CA SER A 143 5.39 3.67 -8.93
C SER A 143 3.98 4.19 -8.61
N GLU A 144 3.65 4.42 -7.34
CA GLU A 144 2.43 5.14 -6.95
C GLU A 144 2.48 6.58 -7.46
N MET A 145 3.67 7.20 -7.46
CA MET A 145 3.87 8.54 -8.01
C MET A 145 3.72 8.54 -9.53
N GLU A 146 4.24 7.53 -10.23
CA GLU A 146 4.01 7.36 -11.68
C GLU A 146 2.53 7.15 -12.01
N ARG A 147 1.83 6.26 -11.28
CA ARG A 147 0.38 6.04 -11.44
C ARG A 147 -0.42 7.31 -11.16
N ARG A 148 -0.03 8.07 -10.13
CA ARG A 148 -0.61 9.37 -9.84
C ARG A 148 -0.41 10.34 -11.01
N ASP A 149 0.79 10.41 -11.57
CA ASP A 149 1.09 11.31 -12.68
C ASP A 149 0.30 10.94 -13.94
N GLN A 150 0.16 9.63 -14.23
CA GLN A 150 -0.70 9.12 -15.30
C GLN A 150 -2.17 9.47 -15.08
N LEU A 151 -2.67 9.32 -13.84
CA LEU A 151 -4.03 9.69 -13.46
C LEU A 151 -4.25 11.19 -13.59
N VAL A 152 -3.30 12.02 -13.14
CA VAL A 152 -3.37 13.49 -13.28
C VAL A 152 -3.38 13.88 -14.75
N ALA A 153 -2.55 13.25 -15.60
CA ALA A 153 -2.56 13.49 -17.03
C ALA A 153 -3.90 13.08 -17.67
N TYR A 154 -4.48 11.94 -17.26
CA TYR A 154 -5.79 11.51 -17.70
C TYR A 154 -6.89 12.50 -17.29
N LEU A 155 -6.94 12.91 -16.01
CA LEU A 155 -7.91 13.88 -15.51
C LEU A 155 -7.74 15.27 -16.14
N GLY A 156 -6.52 15.62 -16.51
CA GLY A 156 -6.21 16.85 -17.23
C GLY A 156 -6.78 16.89 -18.65
N ARG A 157 -6.89 15.74 -19.32
CA ARG A 157 -7.40 15.64 -20.71
C ARG A 157 -8.87 15.21 -20.81
N CYS A 158 -9.39 14.43 -19.87
CA CYS A 158 -10.74 13.88 -19.97
C CYS A 158 -11.80 14.99 -19.86
N SER A 159 -12.88 14.81 -20.62
CA SER A 159 -14.11 15.58 -20.48
C SER A 159 -14.91 15.12 -19.26
N GLU A 160 -15.89 15.94 -18.87
CA GLU A 160 -16.81 15.59 -17.79
C GLU A 160 -17.60 14.31 -18.10
N ASP A 161 -18.08 14.19 -19.34
CA ASP A 161 -18.84 13.05 -19.81
C ASP A 161 -17.98 11.77 -19.80
N GLU A 162 -16.74 11.82 -20.31
CA GLU A 162 -15.81 10.67 -20.27
C GLU A 162 -15.50 10.25 -18.83
N LEU A 163 -15.28 11.20 -17.91
CA LEU A 163 -15.05 10.88 -16.50
C LEU A 163 -16.26 10.18 -15.88
N ILE A 164 -17.47 10.67 -16.19
CA ILE A 164 -18.71 10.09 -15.68
C ILE A 164 -18.91 8.69 -16.27
N GLU A 165 -18.92 8.56 -17.59
CA GLU A 165 -19.30 7.35 -18.30
C GLU A 165 -18.28 6.22 -18.17
N ASP A 166 -16.99 6.54 -18.30
CA ASP A 166 -15.93 5.52 -18.35
C ASP A 166 -15.38 5.16 -16.97
N ILE A 167 -15.48 6.05 -15.98
CA ILE A 167 -14.93 5.82 -14.64
C ILE A 167 -16.01 5.75 -13.57
N LEU A 168 -16.82 6.80 -13.41
CA LEU A 168 -17.74 6.89 -12.27
C LEU A 168 -18.88 5.88 -12.37
N LEU A 169 -19.53 5.74 -13.54
CA LEU A 169 -20.63 4.80 -13.71
C LEU A 169 -20.18 3.34 -13.46
N PRO A 170 -19.07 2.84 -14.05
CA PRO A 170 -18.60 1.47 -13.80
C PRO A 170 -18.20 1.25 -12.34
N LEU A 171 -17.52 2.21 -11.73
CA LEU A 171 -17.12 2.16 -10.32
C LEU A 171 -18.34 2.00 -9.41
N PHE A 172 -19.35 2.88 -9.55
CA PHE A 172 -20.53 2.82 -8.70
C PHE A 172 -21.37 1.55 -8.93
N ARG A 173 -21.44 1.03 -10.17
CA ARG A 173 -22.09 -0.26 -10.43
C ARG A 173 -21.40 -1.40 -9.68
N GLN A 174 -20.07 -1.44 -9.71
CA GLN A 174 -19.30 -2.46 -9.00
C GLN A 174 -19.43 -2.36 -7.48
N LEU A 175 -19.57 -1.14 -6.95
CA LEU A 175 -19.85 -0.89 -5.53
C LEU A 175 -21.28 -1.24 -5.11
N GLY A 176 -22.14 -1.71 -6.03
CA GLY A 176 -23.51 -2.13 -5.73
C GLY A 176 -24.55 -1.01 -5.75
N PHE A 177 -24.23 0.15 -6.36
CA PHE A 177 -25.24 1.15 -6.65
C PHE A 177 -26.10 0.72 -7.85
N HIS A 178 -27.39 1.02 -7.76
CA HIS A 178 -28.40 0.62 -8.73
C HIS A 178 -29.05 1.85 -9.38
N ARG A 179 -29.61 1.67 -10.58
CA ARG A 179 -30.21 2.74 -11.41
C ARG A 179 -29.27 3.94 -11.58
N ILE A 180 -28.07 3.69 -12.09
CA ILE A 180 -27.09 4.73 -12.37
C ILE A 180 -27.37 5.28 -13.77
N THR A 181 -27.88 6.51 -13.85
CA THR A 181 -28.21 7.18 -15.10
C THR A 181 -27.44 8.48 -15.19
N ALA A 182 -26.65 8.64 -16.24
CA ALA A 182 -26.08 9.94 -16.62
C ALA A 182 -27.20 10.79 -17.24
N ALA A 183 -27.33 12.03 -16.78
CA ALA A 183 -28.35 12.95 -17.26
C ALA A 183 -28.00 13.43 -18.69
N GLY A 184 -28.46 12.69 -19.71
CA GLY A 184 -28.24 13.05 -21.11
C GLY A 184 -28.92 14.36 -21.49
N HIS A 185 -28.18 15.22 -22.22
CA HIS A 185 -28.52 16.56 -22.69
C HIS A 185 -29.79 16.69 -23.58
N LYS A 186 -30.99 16.38 -23.09
CA LYS A 186 -32.23 16.70 -23.84
C LYS A 186 -33.29 17.53 -23.14
N ASP A 187 -33.32 17.62 -21.82
CA ASP A 187 -34.32 18.44 -21.13
C ASP A 187 -33.71 19.31 -20.02
N LYS A 188 -33.06 20.40 -20.44
CA LYS A 188 -32.43 21.43 -19.59
C LYS A 188 -33.42 22.24 -18.71
N ALA A 189 -34.69 21.88 -18.63
CA ALA A 189 -35.71 22.69 -17.96
C ALA A 189 -36.08 22.23 -16.54
N LEU A 190 -35.68 21.03 -16.09
CA LEU A 190 -36.17 20.49 -14.81
C LEU A 190 -35.12 19.84 -13.89
N GLU A 191 -33.85 19.74 -14.31
CA GLU A 191 -32.82 19.09 -13.52
C GLU A 191 -31.88 20.11 -12.87
N TYR A 192 -32.03 20.28 -11.56
CA TYR A 192 -31.11 21.01 -10.71
C TYR A 192 -29.70 20.37 -10.76
N GLY A 193 -28.88 20.74 -11.74
CA GLY A 193 -27.41 20.65 -11.73
C GLY A 193 -26.77 19.32 -11.32
N LYS A 194 -27.43 18.18 -11.53
CA LYS A 194 -26.92 16.85 -11.15
C LYS A 194 -26.59 16.06 -12.40
N ASP A 195 -25.34 15.61 -12.49
CA ASP A 195 -24.81 14.91 -13.66
C ASP A 195 -25.08 13.38 -13.58
N VAL A 196 -25.20 12.82 -12.36
CA VAL A 196 -25.53 11.40 -12.14
C VAL A 196 -26.57 11.22 -11.03
N TRP A 197 -27.54 10.34 -11.25
CA TRP A 197 -28.45 9.84 -10.22
C TRP A 197 -28.24 8.35 -9.96
N MET A 198 -28.25 7.96 -8.68
CA MET A 198 -28.12 6.55 -8.27
C MET A 198 -28.80 6.27 -6.94
N LYS A 199 -29.02 4.99 -6.64
CA LYS A 199 -29.51 4.54 -5.33
C LYS A 199 -28.69 3.38 -4.77
N TYR A 200 -28.66 3.26 -3.45
CA TYR A 200 -28.04 2.15 -2.75
C TYR A 200 -29.02 1.57 -1.73
N THR A 201 -29.16 0.24 -1.72
CA THR A 201 -30.02 -0.46 -0.76
C THR A 201 -29.15 -0.99 0.37
N LEU A 202 -29.39 -0.50 1.58
CA LEU A 202 -28.71 -0.99 2.78
C LEU A 202 -29.13 -2.44 3.09
N PRO A 203 -28.33 -3.21 3.84
CA PRO A 203 -28.71 -4.55 4.30
C PRO A 203 -30.04 -4.58 5.07
N THR A 204 -30.43 -3.46 5.68
CA THR A 204 -31.71 -3.26 6.38
C THR A 204 -32.89 -2.95 5.43
N LEU A 205 -32.70 -3.05 4.11
CA LEU A 205 -33.66 -2.76 3.04
C LEU A 205 -34.07 -1.29 2.87
N HIS A 206 -33.47 -0.38 3.64
CA HIS A 206 -33.64 1.05 3.42
C HIS A 206 -32.87 1.49 2.17
N VAL A 207 -33.45 2.41 1.40
CA VAL A 207 -32.87 2.89 0.15
C VAL A 207 -32.39 4.32 0.32
N LEU A 208 -31.11 4.55 0.03
CA LEU A 208 -30.51 5.88 -0.05
C LEU A 208 -30.42 6.32 -1.50
N TYR A 209 -30.80 7.56 -1.77
CA TYR A 209 -30.71 8.17 -3.10
C TYR A 209 -29.59 9.21 -3.11
N PHE A 210 -28.79 9.18 -4.17
CA PHE A 210 -27.64 10.06 -4.35
C PHE A 210 -27.77 10.78 -5.69
N GLY A 211 -27.45 12.07 -5.67
CA GLY A 211 -27.19 12.87 -6.87
C GLY A 211 -25.76 13.36 -6.82
N ILE A 212 -25.00 13.13 -7.89
CA ILE A 212 -23.62 13.58 -8.03
C ILE A 212 -23.57 14.68 -9.07
N GLN A 213 -22.77 15.70 -8.77
CA GLN A 213 -22.34 16.70 -9.73
C GLN A 213 -20.82 16.57 -9.87
N ALA A 214 -20.34 16.29 -11.07
CA ALA A 214 -18.92 16.18 -11.38
C ALA A 214 -18.52 17.39 -12.22
N LYS A 215 -17.56 18.20 -11.75
CA LYS A 215 -17.07 19.36 -12.50
C LYS A 215 -15.55 19.43 -12.46
N LYS A 216 -14.97 19.89 -13.56
CA LYS A 216 -13.55 20.24 -13.64
C LYS A 216 -13.35 21.66 -13.12
N GLY A 217 -12.85 21.81 -11.89
CA GLY A 217 -12.60 23.11 -11.26
C GLY A 217 -13.31 23.28 -9.92
N LYS A 218 -13.53 24.53 -9.51
CA LYS A 218 -14.16 24.85 -8.23
C LYS A 218 -15.69 24.72 -8.36
N LEU A 219 -16.29 23.85 -7.56
CA LEU A 219 -17.72 23.87 -7.28
C LEU A 219 -17.97 24.89 -6.17
N ASP A 220 -18.44 26.08 -6.53
CA ASP A 220 -18.98 27.00 -5.54
C ASP A 220 -20.48 26.76 -5.33
N SER A 221 -20.96 27.06 -4.12
CA SER A 221 -22.38 26.91 -3.77
C SER A 221 -23.27 27.96 -4.47
N SER A 222 -22.68 28.87 -5.25
CA SER A 222 -23.37 29.92 -6.00
C SER A 222 -23.75 29.51 -7.42
N GLY A 223 -23.29 28.35 -7.92
CA GLY A 223 -23.68 27.82 -9.22
C GLY A 223 -23.09 28.59 -10.41
N VAL A 224 -21.98 29.31 -10.20
CA VAL A 224 -21.33 30.09 -11.26
C VAL A 224 -20.01 29.42 -11.63
N SER A 225 -19.97 28.77 -12.78
CA SER A 225 -18.72 28.24 -13.35
C SER A 225 -17.96 29.37 -14.06
N THR A 226 -16.78 29.74 -13.56
CA THR A 226 -15.77 30.51 -14.32
C THR A 226 -14.70 29.59 -14.86
#